data_AF-A0A523YSF2-F1
#
_entry.id   AF-A0A523YSF2-F1
#
_cell.length_a   1.000
_cell.length_b   1.000
_cell.length_c   1.000
_cell.angle_alpha   90.00
_cell.angle_beta   90.00
_cell.angle_gamma   90.00
#
_symmetry.space_group_name_H-M   'P 1'
#
loop_
_entity.id
_entity.type
_entity.pdbx_description
1 polymer ?
#
loop_
_entity_poly.entity_id
_entity_poly.type
_entity_poly.pdbx_seq_one_letter_code
_entity_poly.pdbx_strand_id
1 'polypeptide(L)'
;MKHTRNKSNGMTRDMRMLPVFLVAAVALILGTAAPNCWANDENEIPFDEASIFFELNDTDGDLGIHALIDGEPWKYLKIEDPREREMLNIRVKGRLRRQGLTEIFFESAEPPGDEL
;
A
#
# COMPACT_ATOMS: atom_id res chain seq x y z
N MET A 1 -39.35 69.33 16.13
CA MET A 1 -39.04 67.97 16.60
C MET A 1 -39.51 66.97 15.55
N LYS A 2 -38.63 66.52 14.65
CA LYS A 2 -38.90 65.44 13.68
C LYS A 2 -37.62 64.60 13.58
N HIS A 3 -37.62 63.42 14.16
CA HIS A 3 -36.52 62.45 14.03
C HIS A 3 -36.82 61.53 12.85
N THR A 4 -35.94 61.51 11.86
CA THR A 4 -35.94 60.56 10.74
C THR A 4 -35.33 59.23 11.20
N ARG A 5 -36.08 58.14 11.02
CA ARG A 5 -35.64 56.76 11.28
C ARG A 5 -34.95 56.24 10.02
N ASN A 6 -33.65 55.97 10.09
CA ASN A 6 -32.89 55.41 8.97
C ASN A 6 -33.07 53.88 8.92
N LYS A 7 -33.38 53.35 7.73
CA LYS A 7 -33.68 51.94 7.46
C LYS A 7 -32.39 51.28 6.97
N SER A 8 -31.77 50.39 7.75
CA SER A 8 -30.57 49.66 7.29
C SER A 8 -30.96 48.38 6.55
N ASN A 9 -30.52 48.29 5.30
CA ASN A 9 -30.67 47.16 4.37
C ASN A 9 -30.11 45.84 4.92
N GLY A 10 -30.90 44.77 4.80
CA GLY A 10 -30.50 43.39 5.06
C GLY A 10 -29.89 42.72 3.83
N MET A 11 -28.60 42.93 3.58
CA MET A 11 -27.87 42.20 2.54
C MET A 11 -26.43 41.94 2.99
N THR A 12 -26.21 41.01 3.93
CA THR A 12 -24.83 40.68 4.35
C THR A 12 -24.59 39.25 4.84
N ARG A 13 -25.60 38.40 5.01
CA ARG A 13 -25.38 37.04 5.58
C ARG A 13 -25.13 35.97 4.53
N ASP A 14 -25.95 35.91 3.48
CA ASP A 14 -25.89 34.78 2.53
C ASP A 14 -24.68 34.86 1.60
N MET A 15 -24.27 36.08 1.20
CA MET A 15 -23.13 36.30 0.30
C MET A 15 -21.76 36.05 0.94
N ARG A 16 -21.69 36.01 2.28
CA ARG A 16 -20.44 35.75 3.02
C ARG A 16 -20.15 34.26 3.22
N MET A 17 -21.16 33.41 3.08
CA MET A 17 -21.04 31.95 3.27
C MET A 17 -20.73 31.21 1.96
N LEU A 18 -21.07 31.81 0.81
CA LEU A 18 -20.82 31.26 -0.53
C LEU A 18 -19.36 30.82 -0.80
N PRO A 19 -18.30 31.57 -0.43
CA PRO A 19 -16.92 31.13 -0.65
C PRO A 19 -16.52 29.93 0.22
N VAL A 20 -17.11 29.78 1.40
CA VAL A 20 -16.83 28.66 2.33
C VAL A 20 -17.37 27.35 1.76
N PHE A 21 -18.58 27.38 1.19
CA PHE A 21 -19.18 26.21 0.54
C PHE A 21 -18.45 25.81 -0.75
N LEU A 22 -17.93 26.79 -1.51
CA LEU A 22 -17.15 26.54 -2.73
C LEU A 22 -15.80 25.86 -2.44
N VAL A 23 -15.10 26.27 -1.38
CA VAL A 23 -13.83 25.63 -0.97
C VAL A 23 -14.06 24.19 -0.50
N ALA A 24 -15.13 23.94 0.26
CA ALA A 24 -15.46 22.58 0.72
C ALA A 24 -15.81 21.64 -0.45
N ALA A 25 -16.54 22.13 -1.46
CA ALA A 25 -16.89 21.34 -2.64
C ALA A 25 -15.65 20.98 -3.49
N VAL A 26 -14.71 21.92 -3.68
CA VAL A 26 -13.44 21.65 -4.40
C VAL A 26 -12.57 20.63 -3.65
N ALA A 27 -12.48 20.73 -2.32
CA ALA A 27 -11.75 19.75 -1.51
C ALA A 27 -12.35 18.34 -1.60
N LEU A 28 -13.68 18.24 -1.70
CA LEU A 28 -14.37 16.95 -1.83
C LEU A 28 -14.13 16.32 -3.22
N ILE A 29 -14.14 17.11 -4.29
CA ILE A 29 -13.90 16.66 -5.66
C ILE A 29 -12.43 16.23 -5.87
N LEU A 30 -11.48 16.96 -5.28
CA LEU A 30 -10.05 16.60 -5.34
C LEU A 30 -9.72 15.39 -4.46
N GLY A 31 -10.47 15.17 -3.37
CA GLY A 31 -10.28 14.02 -2.49
C GLY A 31 -10.69 12.68 -3.11
N THR A 32 -11.66 12.66 -4.03
CA THR A 32 -12.16 11.41 -4.64
C THR A 32 -11.28 10.83 -5.75
N ALA A 33 -10.37 11.64 -6.33
CA ALA A 33 -9.48 11.20 -7.41
C ALA A 33 -8.09 10.73 -6.91
N ALA A 34 -7.74 11.03 -5.66
CA ALA A 34 -6.43 10.72 -5.09
C ALA A 34 -6.04 9.24 -4.97
N PRO A 35 -6.95 8.27 -4.69
CA PRO A 35 -6.50 6.90 -4.42
C PRO A 35 -5.95 6.16 -5.65
N ASN A 36 -6.36 6.56 -6.87
CA ASN A 36 -5.97 5.85 -8.10
C ASN A 36 -4.65 6.37 -8.72
N CYS A 37 -4.16 7.55 -8.32
CA CYS A 37 -2.91 8.11 -8.84
C CYS A 37 -1.70 7.88 -7.92
N TRP A 38 -1.89 7.20 -6.79
CA TRP A 38 -0.81 6.84 -5.86
C TRP A 38 -0.38 5.37 -5.97
N ALA A 39 -1.17 4.54 -6.66
CA ALA A 39 -0.77 3.21 -7.09
C ALA A 39 0.02 3.35 -8.41
N ASN A 40 1.21 3.95 -8.35
CA ASN A 40 2.09 4.01 -9.51
C ASN A 40 3.12 2.88 -9.39
N ASP A 41 3.04 1.93 -10.32
CA ASP A 41 3.89 0.73 -10.49
C ASP A 41 5.37 1.07 -10.77
N GLU A 42 5.67 2.35 -10.98
CA GLU A 42 6.99 2.85 -11.36
C GLU A 42 8.09 2.70 -10.27
N ASN A 43 7.79 2.08 -9.13
CA ASN A 43 8.75 1.80 -8.05
C ASN A 43 9.02 0.31 -7.85
N GLU A 44 8.49 -0.58 -8.69
CA GLU A 44 8.85 -1.99 -8.63
C GLU A 44 10.29 -2.19 -9.15
N ILE A 45 11.12 -2.77 -8.28
CA ILE A 45 12.50 -3.12 -8.61
C ILE A 45 12.41 -4.47 -9.32
N PRO A 46 12.85 -4.61 -10.58
CA PRO A 46 12.84 -5.90 -11.25
C PRO A 46 13.78 -6.86 -10.51
N PHE A 47 13.32 -8.09 -10.34
CA PHE A 47 14.17 -9.17 -9.85
C PHE A 47 14.99 -9.76 -10.99
N ASP A 48 16.25 -10.07 -10.72
CA ASP A 48 17.10 -10.85 -11.60
C ASP A 48 16.72 -12.35 -11.49
N GLU A 49 16.32 -12.78 -10.29
CA GLU A 49 15.74 -14.10 -10.05
C GLU A 49 14.56 -14.03 -9.08
N ALA A 50 13.48 -14.74 -9.40
CA ALA A 50 12.32 -14.88 -8.53
C ALA A 50 11.74 -16.30 -8.64
N SER A 51 12.36 -17.23 -7.93
CA SER A 51 12.05 -18.67 -7.98
C SER A 51 11.39 -19.12 -6.68
N ILE A 52 10.26 -19.83 -6.79
CA ILE A 52 9.58 -20.50 -5.67
C ILE A 52 9.30 -21.94 -6.08
N PHE A 53 9.77 -22.89 -5.27
CA PHE A 53 9.60 -24.31 -5.46
C PHE A 53 8.75 -24.91 -4.33
N PHE A 54 7.88 -25.84 -4.70
CA PHE A 54 7.19 -26.71 -3.77
C PHE A 54 7.81 -28.10 -3.94
N GLU A 55 8.40 -28.64 -2.89
CA GLU A 55 9.04 -29.95 -2.90
C GLU A 55 8.15 -30.94 -2.16
N LEU A 56 7.72 -31.98 -2.86
CA LEU A 56 6.97 -33.09 -2.29
C LEU A 56 7.88 -34.32 -2.29
N ASN A 57 8.21 -34.82 -1.10
CA ASN A 57 8.97 -36.05 -0.95
C ASN A 57 8.02 -37.23 -0.79
N ASP A 58 7.96 -38.11 -1.80
CA ASP A 58 7.07 -39.29 -1.78
C ASP A 58 7.49 -40.32 -0.72
N THR A 59 8.77 -40.36 -0.34
CA THR A 59 9.27 -41.35 0.64
C THR A 59 8.85 -40.98 2.05
N ASP A 60 8.98 -39.71 2.41
CA ASP A 60 8.72 -39.20 3.77
C ASP A 60 7.33 -38.55 3.90
N GLY A 61 6.65 -38.29 2.77
CA GLY A 61 5.28 -37.81 2.71
C GLY A 61 5.10 -36.37 3.17
N ASP A 62 6.16 -35.58 3.15
CA ASP A 62 6.20 -34.19 3.58
C ASP A 62 6.26 -33.20 2.40
N LEU A 63 5.95 -31.94 2.69
CA LEU A 63 5.90 -30.86 1.70
C LEU A 63 6.68 -29.63 2.19
N GLY A 64 7.73 -29.25 1.46
CA GLY A 64 8.53 -28.05 1.68
C GLY A 64 8.26 -26.94 0.67
N ILE A 65 8.63 -25.71 1.04
CA ILE A 65 8.64 -24.54 0.16
C ILE A 65 10.03 -23.90 0.20
N HIS A 66 10.64 -23.76 -0.97
CA HIS A 66 11.97 -23.16 -1.15
C HIS A 66 11.84 -21.92 -2.02
N ALA A 67 12.55 -20.85 -1.69
CA ALA A 67 12.60 -19.69 -2.57
C ALA A 67 13.99 -19.08 -2.65
N LEU A 68 14.32 -18.59 -3.84
CA LEU A 68 15.47 -17.76 -4.13
C LEU A 68 14.97 -16.50 -4.84
N ILE A 69 15.18 -15.35 -4.21
CA ILE A 69 14.88 -14.04 -4.79
C ILE A 69 16.17 -13.23 -4.80
N ASP A 70 16.58 -12.75 -5.98
CA ASP A 70 17.78 -11.92 -6.16
C ASP A 70 17.50 -10.74 -7.10
N GLY A 71 18.28 -9.67 -6.94
CA GLY A 71 18.24 -8.48 -7.78
C GLY A 71 18.85 -7.26 -7.11
N GLU A 72 18.45 -6.08 -7.61
CA GLU A 72 18.89 -4.79 -7.08
C GLU A 72 18.45 -4.56 -5.62
N PRO A 73 19.14 -3.67 -4.85
CA PRO A 73 18.87 -3.49 -3.43
C PRO A 73 17.42 -3.08 -3.09
N TRP A 74 16.68 -3.99 -2.46
CA TRP A 74 15.31 -3.82 -2.02
C TRP A 74 15.20 -3.61 -0.50
N LYS A 75 14.07 -3.01 -0.09
CA LYS A 75 13.79 -2.69 1.33
C LYS A 75 12.53 -3.36 1.86
N TYR A 76 11.77 -3.95 0.96
CA TYR A 76 10.51 -4.63 1.18
C TYR A 76 10.39 -5.74 0.14
N LEU A 77 9.98 -6.93 0.58
CA LEU A 77 9.65 -8.06 -0.28
C LEU A 77 8.34 -8.66 0.24
N LYS A 78 7.42 -8.96 -0.68
CA LYS A 78 6.18 -9.67 -0.39
C LYS A 78 6.03 -10.83 -1.37
N ILE A 79 5.62 -11.98 -0.84
CA ILE A 79 5.21 -13.14 -1.63
C ILE A 79 3.74 -13.37 -1.36
N GLU A 80 2.95 -13.50 -2.42
CA GLU A 80 1.50 -13.72 -2.38
C GLU A 80 1.13 -14.97 -3.18
N ASP A 81 0.04 -15.62 -2.77
CA ASP A 81 -0.54 -16.72 -3.55
C ASP A 81 -1.37 -16.19 -4.75
N PRO A 82 -1.87 -17.06 -5.64
CA PRO A 82 -2.67 -16.64 -6.80
C PRO A 82 -4.01 -15.94 -6.45
N ARG A 83 -4.37 -15.87 -5.18
CA ARG A 83 -5.56 -15.15 -4.66
C ARG A 83 -5.15 -13.90 -3.88
N GLU A 84 -3.93 -13.40 -4.07
CA GLU A 84 -3.38 -12.22 -3.41
C GLU A 84 -3.30 -12.37 -1.88
N ARG A 85 -3.22 -13.60 -1.37
CA ARG A 85 -3.04 -13.85 0.07
C ARG A 85 -1.56 -13.82 0.38
N GLU A 86 -1.17 -12.96 1.32
CA GLU A 86 0.22 -12.83 1.79
C GLU A 86 0.73 -14.16 2.38
N MET A 87 1.81 -14.69 1.79
CA MET A 87 2.53 -15.86 2.27
C MET A 87 3.76 -15.46 3.09
N LEU A 88 4.48 -14.41 2.65
CA LEU A 88 5.67 -13.90 3.31
C LEU A 88 5.78 -12.38 3.14
N ASN A 89 6.22 -11.71 4.20
CA ASN A 89 6.43 -10.26 4.20
C ASN A 89 7.70 -9.89 4.96
N ILE A 90 8.67 -9.37 4.22
CA ILE A 90 9.98 -9.01 4.76
C ILE A 90 10.15 -7.50 4.69
N ARG A 91 10.49 -6.91 5.84
CA ARG A 91 10.76 -5.48 5.97
C ARG A 91 12.17 -5.27 6.51
N VAL A 92 13.03 -4.69 5.69
CA VAL A 92 14.38 -4.31 6.12
C VAL A 92 14.29 -3.12 7.07
N LYS A 93 14.88 -3.26 8.26
CA LYS A 93 14.83 -2.27 9.35
C LYS A 93 16.21 -1.76 9.74
N GLY A 94 16.24 -0.72 10.56
CA GLY A 94 17.47 -0.18 11.15
C GLY A 94 18.47 0.35 10.12
N ARG A 95 19.77 0.19 10.40
CA ARG A 95 20.84 0.67 9.52
C ARG A 95 20.90 -0.09 8.20
N LEU A 96 20.53 -1.37 8.20
CA LEU A 96 20.51 -2.22 7.01
C LEU A 96 19.53 -1.69 5.95
N ARG A 97 18.42 -1.07 6.36
CA ARG A 97 17.45 -0.43 5.45
C ARG A 97 18.07 0.64 4.55
N ARG A 98 19.17 1.27 4.99
CA ARG A 98 19.89 2.28 4.19
C ARG A 98 20.66 1.65 3.02
N GLN A 99 21.05 0.38 3.16
CA GLN A 99 21.75 -0.38 2.12
C GLN A 99 20.76 -1.15 1.25
N GLY A 100 19.77 -1.81 1.88
CA GLY A 100 18.89 -2.76 1.21
C GLY A 100 19.41 -4.20 1.34
N LEU A 101 18.57 -5.16 1.00
CA LEU A 101 18.95 -6.54 0.74
C LEU A 101 18.94 -6.74 -0.77
N THR A 102 19.79 -7.62 -1.30
CA THR A 102 19.78 -8.00 -2.72
C THR A 102 19.20 -9.38 -2.88
N GLU A 103 19.63 -10.30 -2.02
CA GLU A 103 19.25 -11.71 -2.09
C GLU A 103 18.53 -12.17 -0.82
N ILE A 104 17.57 -13.09 -0.99
CA ILE A 104 17.12 -13.99 0.06
C ILE A 104 16.97 -15.41 -0.47
N PHE A 105 17.47 -16.36 0.33
CA PHE A 105 17.22 -17.79 0.19
C PHE A 105 16.59 -18.32 1.48
N PHE A 106 15.49 -19.06 1.37
CA PHE A 106 14.87 -19.72 2.53
C PHE A 106 14.22 -21.05 2.14
N GLU A 107 13.99 -21.84 3.18
CA GLU A 107 13.31 -23.13 3.16
C GLU A 107 12.32 -23.18 4.33
N SER A 108 11.10 -23.66 4.10
CA SER A 108 10.09 -23.84 5.14
C SER A 108 10.36 -25.09 5.97
N ALA A 109 9.64 -25.25 7.08
CA ALA A 109 9.47 -26.58 7.65
C ALA A 109 8.71 -27.47 6.66
N GLU A 110 8.92 -28.78 6.76
CA GLU A 110 8.29 -29.81 5.91
C GLU A 110 7.29 -30.61 6.76
N PRO A 111 6.06 -30.10 6.98
CA PRO A 111 5.05 -30.87 7.70
C PRO A 111 4.62 -32.08 6.87
N PRO A 112 4.25 -33.20 7.52
CA PRO A 112 3.67 -34.34 6.83
C PRO A 112 2.33 -33.95 6.20
N GLY A 113 1.96 -34.63 5.12
CA GLY A 113 0.78 -34.28 4.33
C GLY A 113 -0.57 -34.36 5.08
N ASP A 114 -0.64 -35.02 6.24
CA ASP A 114 -1.83 -35.07 7.09
C ASP A 114 -1.97 -33.88 8.05
N GLU A 115 -0.98 -32.99 8.11
CA GLU A 115 -0.98 -31.76 8.92
C GLU A 115 -1.28 -30.47 8.10
N LEU A 116 -1.53 -30.59 6.79
CA LEU A 116 -1.79 -29.49 5.84
C LEU A 116 -3.26 -29.36 5.43
#